data_AF-A0A4U9V2N8-F1
#
_entry.id   AF-A0A4U9V2N8-F1
#
_cell.length_a   1.000
_cell.length_b   1.000
_cell.length_c   1.000
_cell.angle_alpha   90.00
_cell.angle_beta   90.00
_cell.angle_gamma   90.00
#
_symmetry.space_group_name_H-M   'P 1'
#
loop_
_entity.id
_entity.type
_entity.pdbx_description
1 polymer ?
#
loop_
_entity_poly.entity_id
_entity_poly.type
_entity_poly.pdbx_seq_one_letter_code
_entity_poly.pdbx_strand_id
1 'polypeptide(L)'
;MGWDKPRPDLARSLTVADVELLEHQPYVDSVSPVVSKTVAAVRGGKEAMASISGISNAYFRVQGLNFLSGNGFTRRDLDEREPVVIIDPQLRDTLFEPDEVAEGGIVQLAGTPYRVIGVAERKGGKYSGMMLGAWMPYTAVLERMSGDMPIESIMLRVHEGTSLIEAQGRVERLLEQAHGRRDFFTQTNDQMTKAIRKASDSMTLLITAIAGISLLVGGVGVMQYHAGVGHRTHP
;
A
#
# COMPACT_ATOMS: atom_id res chain seq x y z
N MET A 1 11.33 -19.50 12.77
CA MET A 1 12.09 -18.39 13.39
C MET A 1 11.19 -17.16 13.36
N GLY A 2 10.88 -16.58 14.52
CA GLY A 2 9.61 -15.88 14.83
C GLY A 2 9.24 -14.67 13.96
N TRP A 3 7.99 -14.68 13.49
CA TRP A 3 7.30 -13.59 12.78
C TRP A 3 6.41 -12.76 13.74
N ASP A 4 6.60 -12.91 15.05
CA ASP A 4 5.59 -12.54 16.05
C ASP A 4 6.03 -11.44 17.02
N LYS A 5 7.13 -10.73 16.70
CA LYS A 5 7.56 -9.53 17.44
C LYS A 5 8.14 -8.52 16.46
N PRO A 6 7.57 -7.31 16.32
CA PRO A 6 8.28 -6.21 15.68
C PRO A 6 9.57 -6.00 16.47
N ARG A 7 10.71 -6.17 15.79
CA ARG A 7 12.02 -5.89 16.36
C ARG A 7 12.07 -4.39 16.71
N PRO A 8 12.26 -4.01 17.99
CA PRO A 8 12.23 -2.61 18.42
C PRO A 8 13.33 -1.74 17.77
N ASP A 9 14.34 -2.38 17.19
CA ASP A 9 15.42 -1.82 16.39
C ASP A 9 15.00 -1.33 14.99
N LEU A 10 13.88 -1.80 14.43
CA LEU A 10 13.36 -1.38 13.12
C LEU A 10 12.33 -0.26 13.21
N ALA A 11 11.71 -0.07 14.38
CA ALA A 11 10.56 0.82 14.54
C ALA A 11 10.92 2.32 14.49
N ARG A 12 12.22 2.66 14.43
CA ARG A 12 12.73 4.04 14.50
C ARG A 12 14.04 4.27 13.73
N SER A 13 14.39 3.40 12.78
CA SER A 13 15.66 3.54 12.05
C SER A 13 15.60 4.57 10.94
N LEU A 14 14.44 4.76 10.31
CA LEU A 14 14.26 5.68 9.19
C LEU A 14 14.03 7.12 9.68
N THR A 15 14.76 8.05 9.08
CA THR A 15 14.80 9.46 9.43
C THR A 15 14.47 10.34 8.22
N VAL A 16 14.14 11.62 8.48
CA VAL A 16 13.91 12.60 7.40
C VAL A 16 15.18 12.81 6.57
N ALA A 17 16.37 12.65 7.16
CA ALA A 17 17.63 12.72 6.44
C ALA A 17 17.74 11.61 5.38
N ASP A 18 17.16 10.43 5.61
CA ASP A 18 17.16 9.34 4.64
C ASP A 18 16.26 9.65 3.44
N VAL A 19 15.14 10.35 3.69
CA VAL A 19 14.26 10.84 2.62
C VAL A 19 15.03 11.81 1.74
N GLU A 20 15.69 12.81 2.34
CA GLU A 20 16.48 13.80 1.62
C GLU A 20 17.66 13.16 0.86
N LEU A 21 18.35 12.20 1.47
CA LEU A 21 19.44 11.45 0.85
C LEU A 21 18.97 10.67 -0.39
N LEU A 22 17.78 10.08 -0.33
CA LEU A 22 17.18 9.32 -1.43
C LEU A 22 16.64 10.24 -2.53
N GLU A 23 16.09 11.41 -2.18
CA GLU A 23 15.58 12.38 -3.16
C GLU A 23 16.68 12.92 -4.09
N HIS A 24 17.92 13.02 -3.60
CA HIS A 24 19.06 13.50 -4.39
C HIS A 24 19.67 12.45 -5.33
N GLN A 25 19.14 11.23 -5.39
CA GLN A 25 19.70 10.17 -6.22
C GLN A 25 19.22 10.26 -7.68
N PRO A 26 20.10 10.15 -8.69
CA PRO A 26 19.75 10.37 -10.09
C PRO A 26 18.83 9.31 -10.70
N TYR A 27 18.67 8.16 -10.04
CA TYR A 27 17.78 7.09 -10.46
C TYR A 27 16.39 7.20 -9.81
N VAL A 28 16.18 8.15 -8.90
CA VAL A 28 14.95 8.32 -8.13
C VAL A 28 14.07 9.37 -8.79
N ASP A 29 12.84 8.97 -9.12
CA ASP A 29 11.82 9.85 -9.66
C ASP A 29 11.08 10.61 -8.55
N SER A 30 10.73 9.89 -7.48
CA SER A 30 10.03 10.47 -6.33
C SER A 30 10.21 9.62 -5.07
N VAL A 31 10.28 10.30 -3.93
CA VAL A 31 10.32 9.70 -2.60
C VAL A 31 9.07 10.08 -1.84
N SER A 32 8.51 9.13 -1.11
CA SER A 32 7.38 9.36 -0.22
C SER A 32 7.63 8.70 1.12
N PRO A 33 7.98 9.45 2.18
CA PRO A 33 7.89 8.90 3.51
C PRO A 33 6.43 8.58 3.82
N VAL A 34 6.24 7.56 4.66
CA VAL A 34 4.95 7.21 5.24
C VAL A 34 5.12 7.34 6.75
N VAL A 35 4.49 8.37 7.29
CA VAL A 35 4.35 8.58 8.73
C VAL A 35 2.89 8.37 9.09
N SER A 36 2.60 7.68 10.18
CA SER A 36 1.23 7.48 10.63
C SER A 36 1.03 7.94 12.07
N LYS A 37 -0.14 8.52 12.36
CA LYS A 37 -0.55 8.91 13.71
C LYS A 37 -2.06 8.86 13.83
N THR A 38 -2.56 8.23 14.88
CA THR A 38 -4.00 8.26 15.19
C THR A 38 -4.32 9.51 16.00
N VAL A 39 -5.31 10.27 15.54
CA VAL A 39 -5.79 11.49 16.23
C VAL A 39 -7.31 11.57 16.22
N ALA A 40 -7.85 12.40 17.11
CA ALA A 40 -9.26 12.79 17.06
C ALA A 40 -9.48 13.76 15.88
N ALA A 41 -10.47 13.41 15.05
CA ALA A 41 -11.01 14.24 13.99
C ALA A 41 -12.36 14.81 14.45
N VAL A 42 -12.48 16.13 14.45
CA VAL A 42 -13.65 16.84 14.99
C VAL A 42 -14.20 17.81 13.96
N ARG A 43 -15.53 17.80 13.79
CA ARG A 43 -16.26 18.77 12.97
C ARG A 43 -17.69 18.90 13.47
N GLY A 44 -18.18 20.12 13.67
CA GLY A 44 -19.59 20.38 13.95
C GLY A 44 -20.16 19.64 15.17
N GLY A 45 -19.32 19.36 16.19
CA GLY A 45 -19.71 18.58 17.37
C GLY A 45 -19.67 17.06 17.20
N LYS A 46 -19.31 16.56 16.01
CA LYS A 46 -19.02 15.14 15.75
C LYS A 46 -17.53 14.89 15.96
N GLU A 47 -17.19 13.76 16.57
CA GLU A 47 -15.82 13.33 16.84
C GLU A 47 -15.62 11.87 16.42
N ALA A 48 -14.50 11.58 15.77
CA ALA A 48 -14.10 10.23 15.40
C ALA A 48 -12.58 10.07 15.47
N MET A 49 -12.10 8.85 15.77
CA MET A 49 -10.67 8.55 15.71
C MET A 49 -10.27 8.22 14.28
N ALA A 50 -9.31 8.97 13.75
CA ALA A 50 -8.78 8.79 12.40
C ALA A 50 -7.27 8.53 12.43
N SER A 51 -6.83 7.58 11.59
CA SER A 51 -5.44 7.33 11.30
C SER A 51 -4.99 8.28 10.19
N ILE A 52 -4.15 9.25 10.57
CA ILE A 52 -3.53 10.18 9.63
C ILE A 52 -2.28 9.54 9.06
N SER A 53 -2.16 9.55 7.74
CA SER A 53 -0.97 9.16 6.99
C SER A 53 -0.38 10.38 6.29
N GLY A 54 0.82 10.78 6.68
CA GLY A 54 1.62 11.76 5.96
C GLY A 54 2.27 11.11 4.75
N ILE A 55 1.89 11.53 3.55
CA ILE A 55 2.31 10.93 2.28
C ILE A 55 2.60 12.00 1.22
N SER A 56 3.22 11.61 0.12
CA SER A 56 3.33 12.41 -1.11
C SER A 56 2.30 11.97 -2.16
N ASN A 57 2.19 12.73 -3.25
CA ASN A 57 1.30 12.39 -4.36
C ASN A 57 1.66 11.03 -5.03
N ALA A 58 2.92 10.59 -4.96
CA ALA A 58 3.35 9.33 -5.54
C ALA A 58 2.67 8.11 -4.87
N TYR A 59 2.34 8.23 -3.58
CA TYR A 59 1.73 7.17 -2.78
C TYR A 59 0.34 6.77 -3.30
N PHE A 60 -0.49 7.73 -3.73
CA PHE A 60 -1.83 7.43 -4.26
C PHE A 60 -1.80 6.42 -5.41
N ARG A 61 -0.83 6.60 -6.31
CA ARG A 61 -0.69 5.75 -7.50
C ARG A 61 -0.16 4.36 -7.15
N VAL A 62 0.82 4.27 -6.26
CA VAL A 62 1.45 2.99 -5.89
C VAL A 62 0.50 2.12 -5.07
N GLN A 63 -0.24 2.73 -4.14
CA GLN A 63 -1.21 2.03 -3.30
C GLN A 63 -2.57 1.83 -3.98
N GLY A 64 -2.74 2.32 -5.22
CA GLY A 64 -3.98 2.18 -5.96
C GLY A 64 -5.17 2.86 -5.29
N LEU A 65 -4.96 4.00 -4.64
CA LEU A 65 -6.03 4.83 -4.08
C LEU A 65 -6.88 5.39 -5.24
N ASN A 66 -8.20 5.23 -5.12
CA ASN A 66 -9.18 5.72 -6.07
C ASN A 66 -9.82 7.00 -5.52
N PHE A 67 -9.75 8.10 -6.27
CA PHE A 67 -10.38 9.35 -5.88
C PHE A 67 -11.88 9.29 -6.24
N LEU A 68 -12.73 9.39 -5.23
CA LEU A 68 -14.18 9.51 -5.42
C LEU A 68 -14.57 10.95 -5.74
N SER A 69 -13.85 11.91 -5.16
CA SER A 69 -14.07 13.33 -5.37
C SER A 69 -12.79 14.13 -5.06
N GLY A 70 -12.69 15.35 -5.61
CA GLY A 70 -11.52 16.23 -5.46
C GLY A 70 -10.27 15.76 -6.21
N ASN A 71 -9.11 16.25 -5.77
CA ASN A 71 -7.81 15.96 -6.40
C ASN A 71 -6.77 15.53 -5.35
N GLY A 72 -5.70 14.89 -5.84
CA GLY A 72 -4.50 14.61 -5.05
C GLY A 72 -3.72 15.87 -4.68
N PHE A 73 -2.65 15.72 -3.90
CA PHE A 73 -1.79 16.84 -3.53
C PHE A 73 -1.05 17.40 -4.74
N THR A 74 -1.02 18.73 -4.85
CA THR A 74 -0.18 19.47 -5.78
C THR A 74 1.23 19.64 -5.21
N ARG A 75 2.20 20.02 -6.06
CA ARG A 75 3.56 20.37 -5.59
C ARG A 75 3.52 21.51 -4.58
N ARG A 76 2.69 22.53 -4.85
CA ARG A 76 2.48 23.66 -3.94
C ARG A 76 2.03 23.20 -2.55
N ASP A 77 1.11 22.23 -2.47
CA ASP A 77 0.64 21.73 -1.17
C ASP A 77 1.77 21.10 -0.34
N LEU A 78 2.72 20.44 -1.01
CA LEU A 78 3.89 19.84 -0.37
C LEU A 78 4.93 20.91 0.00
N ASP A 79 5.24 21.82 -0.92
CA ASP A 79 6.30 22.84 -0.78
C ASP A 79 5.92 23.94 0.23
N GLU A 80 4.68 24.42 0.17
CA GLU A 80 4.15 25.46 1.08
C GLU A 80 3.56 24.87 2.37
N ARG A 81 3.58 23.53 2.50
CA ARG A 81 3.07 22.80 3.68
C ARG A 81 1.62 23.22 3.94
N GLU A 82 0.79 23.19 2.91
CA GLU A 82 -0.60 23.63 3.02
C GLU A 82 -1.36 22.74 4.02
N PRO A 83 -2.24 23.31 4.88
CA PRO A 83 -3.05 22.54 5.81
C PRO A 83 -4.23 21.89 5.07
N VAL A 84 -3.93 20.97 4.18
CA VAL A 84 -4.90 20.21 3.37
C VAL A 84 -4.95 18.74 3.78
N VAL A 85 -6.12 18.13 3.63
CA VAL A 85 -6.35 16.73 3.93
C VAL A 85 -7.23 16.08 2.88
N ILE A 86 -6.95 14.82 2.57
CA ILE A 86 -7.84 13.93 1.82
C ILE A 86 -8.39 12.91 2.81
N ILE A 87 -9.69 12.70 2.81
CA ILE A 87 -10.35 11.81 3.79
C ILE A 87 -10.87 10.55 3.10
N ASP A 88 -11.04 9.48 3.87
CA ASP A 88 -11.73 8.30 3.37
C ASP A 88 -13.27 8.50 3.36
N PRO A 89 -14.02 7.63 2.68
CA PRO A 89 -15.47 7.75 2.61
C PRO A 89 -16.14 7.58 3.97
N GLN A 90 -15.58 6.75 4.85
CA GLN A 90 -16.17 6.46 6.16
C GLN A 90 -16.03 7.65 7.13
N LEU A 91 -14.90 8.35 7.11
CA LEU A 91 -14.63 9.57 7.85
C LEU A 91 -15.48 10.70 7.31
N ARG A 92 -15.66 10.77 5.98
CA ARG A 92 -16.61 11.68 5.34
C ARG A 92 -18.01 11.45 5.88
N ASP A 93 -18.50 10.21 5.84
CA ASP A 93 -19.86 9.87 6.27
C ASP A 93 -20.08 10.07 7.78
N THR A 94 -19.00 10.01 8.57
CA THR A 94 -19.04 10.26 10.01
C THR A 94 -19.08 11.75 10.34
N LEU A 95 -18.30 12.58 9.63
CA LEU A 95 -18.11 13.99 9.98
C LEU A 95 -19.01 14.97 9.21
N PHE A 96 -19.45 14.59 8.01
CA PHE A 96 -20.25 15.44 7.12
C PHE A 96 -21.69 14.95 7.06
N GLU A 97 -22.63 15.83 6.72
CA GLU A 97 -24.00 15.40 6.42
C GLU A 97 -24.06 14.67 5.06
N PRO A 98 -25.03 13.74 4.85
CA PRO A 98 -25.13 12.98 3.61
C PRO A 98 -25.18 13.83 2.33
N ASP A 99 -25.81 15.00 2.39
CA ASP A 99 -25.94 15.93 1.25
C ASP A 99 -24.87 17.04 1.24
N GLU A 100 -23.96 17.04 2.22
CA GLU A 100 -22.90 18.04 2.33
C GLU A 100 -21.68 17.67 1.47
N VAL A 101 -21.19 18.65 0.72
CA VAL A 101 -19.93 18.54 -0.03
C VAL A 101 -18.76 18.62 0.95
N ALA A 102 -17.97 17.55 1.01
CA ALA A 102 -16.83 17.49 1.92
C ALA A 102 -15.68 18.42 1.50
N GLU A 103 -15.46 18.56 0.19
CA GLU A 103 -14.42 19.41 -0.39
C GLU A 103 -14.61 20.89 -0.02
N GLY A 104 -13.52 21.54 0.37
CA GLY A 104 -13.52 22.91 0.91
C GLY A 104 -13.92 22.99 2.37
N GLY A 105 -14.50 21.94 2.95
CA GLY A 105 -14.84 21.87 4.36
C GLY A 105 -13.60 21.86 5.26
N ILE A 106 -13.71 22.48 6.45
CA ILE A 106 -12.67 22.42 7.49
C ILE A 106 -12.94 21.30 8.50
N VAL A 107 -11.97 20.42 8.69
CA VAL A 107 -11.98 19.38 9.74
C VAL A 107 -10.85 19.68 10.72
N GLN A 108 -11.11 19.59 12.02
CA GLN A 108 -10.06 19.71 13.02
C GLN A 108 -9.42 18.35 13.26
N LEU A 109 -8.11 18.25 13.06
CA LEU A 109 -7.32 17.05 13.33
C LEU A 109 -6.32 17.40 14.44
N ALA A 110 -6.39 16.70 15.56
CA ALA A 110 -5.60 17.02 16.76
C ALA A 110 -5.71 18.51 17.18
N GLY A 111 -6.91 19.08 17.06
CA GLY A 111 -7.19 20.49 17.39
C GLY A 111 -6.72 21.52 16.36
N THR A 112 -6.09 21.10 15.25
CA THR A 112 -5.66 22.00 14.17
C THR A 112 -6.62 21.91 12.97
N PRO A 113 -7.08 23.03 12.39
CA PRO A 113 -7.97 23.02 11.24
C PRO A 113 -7.24 22.65 9.94
N TYR A 114 -7.81 21.72 9.19
CA TYR A 114 -7.35 21.30 7.86
C TYR A 114 -8.50 21.37 6.85
N ARG A 115 -8.21 21.83 5.65
CA ARG A 115 -9.18 21.90 4.55
C ARG A 115 -9.22 20.59 3.78
N VAL A 116 -10.40 20.01 3.66
CA VAL A 116 -10.61 18.81 2.85
C VAL A 116 -10.52 19.17 1.38
N ILE A 117 -9.67 18.48 0.62
CA ILE A 117 -9.47 18.72 -0.82
C ILE A 117 -9.92 17.56 -1.71
N GLY A 118 -10.30 16.45 -1.10
CA GLY A 118 -10.81 15.29 -1.81
C GLY A 118 -11.17 14.14 -0.89
N VAL A 119 -11.82 13.15 -1.48
CA VAL A 119 -12.21 11.89 -0.85
C VAL A 119 -11.61 10.75 -1.67
N ALA A 120 -10.84 9.87 -1.02
CA ALA A 120 -10.18 8.75 -1.67
C ALA A 120 -10.40 7.43 -0.92
N GLU A 121 -10.54 6.34 -1.66
CA GLU A 121 -10.70 4.99 -1.11
C GLU A 121 -9.55 4.07 -1.54
N ARG A 122 -9.12 3.16 -0.66
CA ARG A 122 -8.12 2.14 -1.02
C ARG A 122 -8.76 1.08 -1.90
N LYS A 123 -8.09 0.67 -2.98
CA LYS A 123 -8.49 -0.53 -3.75
C LYS A 123 -8.32 -1.78 -2.89
N GLY A 124 -9.42 -2.47 -2.61
CA GLY A 124 -9.39 -3.76 -1.93
C GLY A 124 -10.50 -3.95 -0.91
N GLY A 125 -11.76 -3.83 -1.34
CA GLY A 125 -12.94 -4.21 -0.56
C GLY A 125 -13.23 -3.32 0.66
N LYS A 126 -14.52 -3.13 0.94
CA LYS A 126 -15.00 -2.50 2.18
C LYS A 126 -14.78 -3.48 3.34
N TYR A 127 -13.56 -3.61 3.84
CA TYR A 127 -13.28 -4.40 5.04
C TYR A 127 -13.79 -3.63 6.26
N SER A 128 -14.92 -4.09 6.78
CA SER A 128 -15.50 -3.63 8.05
C SER A 128 -14.47 -3.85 9.17
N GLY A 129 -13.93 -2.76 9.74
CA GLY A 129 -12.95 -2.79 10.83
C GLY A 129 -11.64 -2.04 10.58
N MET A 130 -11.41 -1.50 9.37
CA MET A 130 -10.29 -0.56 9.18
C MET A 130 -10.56 0.75 9.93
N MET A 131 -9.52 1.31 10.55
CA MET A 131 -9.58 2.66 11.12
C MET A 131 -9.84 3.67 10.02
N LEU A 132 -10.62 4.71 10.35
CA LEU A 132 -10.91 5.83 9.47
C LEU A 132 -9.60 6.45 8.97
N GLY A 133 -9.42 6.54 7.67
CA GLY A 133 -8.21 7.03 7.03
C GLY A 133 -8.29 8.52 6.71
N ALA A 134 -7.21 9.23 7.00
CA ALA A 134 -6.96 10.57 6.48
C ALA A 134 -5.54 10.63 5.92
N TRP A 135 -5.36 11.31 4.79
CA TRP A 135 -4.07 11.51 4.14
C TRP A 135 -3.75 12.99 4.10
N MET A 136 -2.50 13.33 4.42
CA MET A 136 -2.02 14.70 4.43
C MET A 136 -0.65 14.77 3.76
N PRO A 137 -0.22 15.95 3.27
CA PRO A 137 1.17 16.15 2.84
C PRO A 137 2.11 15.80 3.99
N TYR A 138 3.09 14.92 3.75
CA TYR A 138 4.03 14.50 4.78
C TYR A 138 4.78 15.68 5.40
N THR A 139 5.07 16.72 4.60
CA THR A 139 5.71 17.97 5.05
C THR A 139 4.86 18.73 6.07
N ALA A 140 3.55 18.81 5.85
CA ALA A 140 2.61 19.43 6.78
C ALA A 140 2.46 18.61 8.07
N VAL A 141 2.45 17.29 7.97
CA VAL A 141 2.40 16.39 9.15
C VAL A 141 3.65 16.55 10.00
N LEU A 142 4.84 16.46 9.41
CA LEU A 142 6.11 16.58 10.15
C LEU A 142 6.29 17.94 10.84
N GLU A 143 5.81 19.02 10.23
CA GLU A 143 5.92 20.36 10.80
C GLU A 143 4.87 20.65 11.87
N ARG A 144 3.59 20.34 11.59
CA ARG A 144 2.47 20.79 12.42
C ARG A 144 2.05 19.78 13.48
N MET A 145 2.27 18.49 13.22
CA MET A 145 1.98 17.44 14.20
C MET A 145 3.24 17.15 15.00
N SER A 146 3.55 18.04 15.93
CA SER A 146 4.72 17.91 16.81
C SER A 146 4.69 16.57 17.59
N GLY A 147 5.84 15.90 17.62
CA GLY A 147 6.05 14.62 18.32
C GLY A 147 7.01 13.69 17.58
N ASP A 148 7.54 12.70 18.30
CA ASP A 148 8.37 11.60 17.80
C ASP A 148 7.50 10.69 16.90
N MET A 149 7.30 11.10 15.64
CA MET A 149 6.60 10.32 14.61
C MET A 149 7.64 9.54 13.80
N PRO A 150 7.87 8.26 14.11
CA PRO A 150 8.80 7.46 13.33
C PRO A 150 8.30 7.33 11.90
N ILE A 151 9.22 7.41 10.94
CA ILE A 151 8.93 7.02 9.56
C ILE A 151 8.79 5.51 9.54
N GLU A 152 7.58 5.03 9.21
CA GLU A 152 7.29 3.59 9.17
C GLU A 152 7.88 2.94 7.93
N SER A 153 7.86 3.67 6.81
CA SER A 153 8.43 3.23 5.55
C SER A 153 8.74 4.42 4.64
N ILE A 154 9.68 4.22 3.73
CA ILE A 154 9.96 5.15 2.64
C ILE A 154 9.62 4.44 1.35
N MET A 155 8.64 4.98 0.63
CA MET A 155 8.25 4.50 -0.68
C MET A 155 9.03 5.23 -1.75
N LEU A 156 9.75 4.47 -2.57
CA LEU A 156 10.61 4.98 -3.61
C LEU A 156 10.06 4.66 -4.99
N ARG A 157 10.01 5.66 -5.87
CA ARG A 157 9.80 5.45 -7.31
C ARG A 157 11.12 5.69 -8.05
N VAL A 158 11.41 4.78 -8.96
CA VAL A 158 12.60 4.82 -9.81
C VAL A 158 12.19 5.27 -11.21
N HIS A 159 13.03 6.01 -11.91
CA HIS A 159 12.77 6.44 -13.29
C HIS A 159 12.57 5.25 -14.25
N GLU A 160 11.74 5.46 -15.28
CA GLU A 160 11.52 4.47 -16.34
C GLU A 160 12.83 4.10 -17.03
N GLY A 161 13.03 2.80 -17.28
CA GLY A 161 14.27 2.26 -17.87
C GLY A 161 15.36 1.88 -16.87
N THR A 162 15.21 2.21 -15.59
CA THR A 162 16.16 1.75 -14.55
C THR A 162 15.75 0.36 -14.03
N SER A 163 16.72 -0.54 -13.91
CA SER A 163 16.50 -1.85 -13.28
C SER A 163 16.14 -1.68 -11.80
N LEU A 164 14.95 -2.15 -11.40
CA LEU A 164 14.50 -2.11 -9.99
C LEU A 164 15.46 -2.86 -9.06
N ILE A 165 16.09 -3.94 -9.53
CA ILE A 165 17.05 -4.73 -8.76
C ILE A 165 18.34 -3.92 -8.52
N GLU A 166 18.83 -3.22 -9.55
CA GLU A 166 20.00 -2.37 -9.42
C GLU A 166 19.73 -1.16 -8.53
N ALA A 167 18.57 -0.52 -8.69
CA ALA A 167 18.14 0.58 -7.85
C ALA A 167 18.01 0.14 -6.39
N GLN A 168 17.39 -1.02 -6.13
CA GLN A 168 17.30 -1.61 -4.79
C GLN A 168 18.70 -1.82 -4.18
N GLY A 169 19.63 -2.43 -4.90
CA GLY A 169 21.00 -2.64 -4.40
C GLY A 169 21.81 -1.35 -4.21
N ARG A 170 21.50 -0.27 -4.91
CA ARG A 170 22.08 1.07 -4.68
C ARG A 170 21.50 1.72 -3.42
N VAL A 171 20.18 1.66 -3.25
CA VAL A 171 19.47 2.17 -2.07
C VAL A 171 19.92 1.46 -0.80
N GLU A 172 20.03 0.12 -0.84
CA GLU A 172 20.51 -0.66 0.31
C GLU A 172 21.92 -0.23 0.74
N ARG A 173 22.85 -0.10 -0.21
CA ARG A 173 24.22 0.33 0.10
C ARG A 173 24.27 1.76 0.64
N LEU A 174 23.46 2.65 0.08
CA LEU A 174 23.41 4.05 0.49
C LEU A 174 22.91 4.19 1.94
N LEU A 175 21.81 3.50 2.27
CA LEU A 175 21.26 3.51 3.63
C LEU A 175 22.16 2.75 4.62
N GLU A 176 22.76 1.62 4.22
CA GLU A 176 23.76 0.92 5.06
C GLU A 176 24.97 1.81 5.38
N GLN A 177 25.42 2.64 4.43
CA GLN A 177 26.50 3.61 4.65
C GLN A 177 26.07 4.75 5.57
N ALA A 178 24.86 5.27 5.40
CA ALA A 178 24.33 6.35 6.24
C ALA A 178 24.10 5.90 7.69
N HIS A 179 23.56 4.68 7.88
CA HIS A 179 23.20 4.16 9.20
C HIS A 179 24.36 3.42 9.88
N GLY A 180 25.37 2.98 9.13
CA GLY A 180 26.49 2.16 9.63
C GLY A 180 26.09 0.73 10.03
N ARG A 181 24.84 0.33 9.80
CA ARG A 181 24.28 -1.00 10.06
C ARG A 181 23.08 -1.26 9.15
N ARG A 182 22.69 -2.53 9.03
CA ARG A 182 21.48 -2.93 8.31
C ARG A 182 20.30 -3.03 9.27
N ASP A 183 19.57 -1.93 9.44
CA ASP A 183 18.39 -1.78 10.31
C ASP A 183 17.11 -1.43 9.52
N PHE A 184 17.06 -1.84 8.26
CA PHE A 184 15.91 -1.64 7.37
C PHE A 184 15.70 -2.86 6.47
N PHE A 185 14.50 -2.95 5.90
CA PHE A 185 14.15 -3.93 4.88
C PHE A 185 13.61 -3.23 3.64
N THR A 186 14.01 -3.72 2.49
CA THR A 186 13.58 -3.24 1.17
C THR A 186 12.70 -4.31 0.54
N GLN A 187 11.58 -3.90 -0.05
CA GLN A 187 10.71 -4.77 -0.81
C GLN A 187 10.37 -4.10 -2.14
N THR A 188 10.41 -4.86 -3.22
CA THR A 188 9.99 -4.39 -4.55
C THR A 188 8.70 -5.07 -4.98
N ASN A 189 7.86 -4.35 -5.73
CA ASN A 189 6.61 -4.88 -6.29
C ASN A 189 6.85 -6.11 -7.20
N ASP A 190 8.03 -6.19 -7.83
CA ASP A 190 8.43 -7.32 -8.67
C ASP A 190 8.68 -8.59 -7.83
N GLN A 191 9.26 -8.47 -6.64
CA GLN A 191 9.42 -9.62 -5.73
C GLN A 191 8.07 -10.18 -5.28
N MET A 192 7.10 -9.31 -4.98
CA MET A 192 5.74 -9.74 -4.62
C MET A 192 5.00 -10.37 -5.81
N THR A 193 5.11 -9.78 -7.00
CA THR A 193 4.53 -10.34 -8.24
C THR A 193 5.14 -11.70 -8.59
N LYS A 194 6.47 -11.85 -8.46
CA LYS A 194 7.18 -13.11 -8.67
C LYS A 194 6.76 -14.19 -7.68
N ALA A 195 6.57 -13.84 -6.41
CA ALA A 195 6.09 -14.77 -5.41
C ALA A 195 4.68 -15.29 -5.72
N ILE A 196 3.77 -14.39 -6.14
CA ILE A 196 2.40 -14.76 -6.56
C ILE A 196 2.44 -15.65 -7.80
N ARG A 197 3.21 -15.27 -8.84
CA ARG A 197 3.35 -16.07 -10.06
C ARG A 197 3.86 -17.47 -9.76
N LYS A 198 4.91 -17.58 -8.93
CA LYS A 198 5.47 -18.88 -8.52
C LYS A 198 4.45 -19.75 -7.78
N ALA A 199 3.61 -19.16 -6.93
CA ALA A 199 2.54 -19.86 -6.25
C ALA A 199 1.44 -20.31 -7.23
N SER A 200 1.02 -19.44 -8.15
CA SER A 200 0.05 -19.76 -9.21
C SER A 200 0.56 -20.87 -10.12
N ASP A 201 1.81 -20.79 -10.59
CA ASP A 201 2.41 -21.82 -11.44
C ASP A 201 2.46 -23.18 -10.74
N SER A 202 2.76 -23.20 -9.44
CA SER A 202 2.74 -24.43 -8.64
C SER A 202 1.32 -25.02 -8.53
N MET A 203 0.30 -24.19 -8.30
CA MET A 203 -1.10 -24.64 -8.28
C MET A 203 -1.55 -25.14 -9.64
N THR A 204 -1.23 -24.42 -10.72
CA THR A 204 -1.55 -24.83 -12.09
C THR A 204 -0.89 -26.16 -12.41
N LEU A 205 0.39 -26.35 -12.07
CA LEU A 205 1.10 -27.62 -12.28
C LEU A 205 0.39 -28.79 -11.58
N LEU A 206 -0.04 -28.59 -10.33
CA LEU A 206 -0.77 -29.61 -9.57
C LEU A 206 -2.12 -29.94 -10.23
N ILE A 207 -2.89 -28.92 -10.65
CA ILE A 207 -4.17 -29.10 -11.33
C ILE A 207 -3.97 -29.83 -12.66
N THR A 208 -2.97 -29.44 -13.45
CA THR A 208 -2.64 -30.08 -14.73
C THR A 208 -2.20 -31.53 -14.53
N ALA A 209 -1.41 -31.83 -13.48
CA ALA A 209 -1.02 -33.19 -13.15
C ALA A 209 -2.22 -34.05 -12.77
N ILE A 210 -3.11 -33.54 -11.92
CA ILE A 210 -4.36 -34.24 -11.54
C ILE A 210 -5.24 -34.46 -12.77
N ALA A 211 -5.47 -33.41 -13.58
CA ALA A 211 -6.26 -33.51 -14.80
C ALA A 211 -5.66 -34.51 -15.80
N GLY A 212 -4.34 -34.56 -15.92
CA GLY A 212 -3.63 -35.54 -16.75
C GLY A 212 -3.82 -36.99 -16.28
N ILE A 213 -3.73 -37.23 -14.96
CA ILE A 213 -4.01 -38.54 -14.36
C ILE A 213 -5.49 -38.92 -14.58
N SER A 214 -6.42 -38.00 -14.36
CA SER A 214 -7.86 -38.23 -14.58
C SER A 214 -8.17 -38.57 -16.03
N LEU A 215 -7.52 -37.91 -17.00
CA LEU A 215 -7.66 -38.21 -18.42
C LEU A 215 -7.14 -39.62 -18.76
N LEU A 216 -5.99 -40.01 -18.21
CA LEU A 216 -5.43 -41.36 -18.37
C LEU A 216 -6.34 -42.45 -17.79
N VAL A 217 -6.81 -42.27 -16.55
CA VAL A 217 -7.69 -43.24 -15.86
C VAL A 217 -9.05 -43.33 -16.57
N GLY A 218 -9.63 -42.19 -16.97
CA GLY A 218 -10.86 -42.15 -17.76
C GLY A 218 -10.69 -42.82 -19.12
N GLY A 219 -9.55 -42.64 -19.79
CA GLY A 219 -9.24 -43.27 -21.08
C GLY A 219 -9.16 -44.80 -21.00
N VAL A 220 -8.52 -45.36 -19.97
CA VAL A 220 -8.48 -46.82 -19.74
C VAL A 220 -9.89 -47.36 -19.45
N GLY A 221 -10.71 -46.62 -18.69
CA GLY A 221 -12.08 -47.01 -18.40
C GLY A 221 -12.96 -47.15 -19.65
N VAL A 222 -12.84 -46.22 -20.60
CA VAL A 222 -13.57 -46.30 -21.89
C VAL A 222 -13.05 -47.46 -22.73
N MET A 223 -11.73 -47.70 -22.77
CA MET A 223 -11.17 -48.85 -23.49
C MET A 223 -11.69 -50.19 -22.94
N GLN A 224 -11.77 -50.35 -21.62
CA GLN A 224 -12.28 -51.58 -21.02
C GLN A 224 -13.80 -51.76 -21.24
N TYR A 225 -14.58 -50.69 -21.25
CA TYR A 225 -16.00 -50.75 -21.59
C TYR A 225 -16.21 -51.28 -23.01
N HIS A 226 -15.46 -50.76 -23.98
CA HIS A 226 -15.55 -51.22 -25.38
C HIS A 226 -15.06 -52.67 -25.54
N ALA A 227 -14.01 -53.08 -24.82
CA ALA A 227 -13.51 -54.47 -24.85
C ALA A 227 -14.51 -55.48 -24.23
N GLY A 228 -15.26 -55.09 -23.20
CA GLY A 228 -16.28 -55.95 -22.58
C GLY A 228 -17.54 -56.16 -23.44
N VAL A 229 -17.84 -55.23 -24.34
CA VAL A 229 -18.98 -55.35 -25.29
C VAL A 229 -18.68 -56.36 -26.40
N GLY A 230 -17.41 -56.57 -26.77
CA GLY A 230 -17.01 -57.54 -27.80
C GLY A 230 -17.20 -59.01 -27.42
N HIS A 231 -17.32 -59.34 -26.13
CA HIS A 231 -17.50 -60.71 -25.66
C HIS A 231 -18.97 -61.14 -25.47
N ARG A 232 -19.95 -60.23 -25.67
CA ARG A 232 -21.39 -60.54 -25.53
C ARG A 232 -22.11 -60.81 -26.85
N THR A 233 -21.38 -60.95 -27.95
CA THR A 233 -21.94 -61.22 -29.28
C THR A 233 -21.40 -62.52 -29.88
N HIS A 234 -21.62 -63.65 -29.20
CA HIS A 234 -21.72 -64.94 -29.90
C HIS A 234 -22.79 -65.79 -29.19
N PRO A 235 -23.85 -66.22 -29.91
CA PRO A 235 -24.94 -67.05 -29.38
C PRO A 235 -24.51 -68.49 -29.08
#